data_AF-X1MX92-F1
#
_entry.id   AF-X1MX92-F1
#
_cell.length_a   1.000
_cell.length_b   1.000
_cell.length_c   1.000
_cell.angle_alpha   90.00
_cell.angle_beta   90.00
_cell.angle_gamma   90.00
#
_symmetry.space_group_name_H-M   'P 1'
#
loop_
_entity.id
_entity.type
_entity.pdbx_description
1 polymer ?
#
loop_
_entity_poly.entity_id
_entity_poly.type
_entity_poly.pdbx_seq_one_letter_code
_entity_poly.pdbx_strand_id
1 'polypeptide(L)'
;MVIKHIGQRVGVLIDVQNLYHSAKNLYNARVNFREILKLAVSERNLIRAFAYVVRTKTGEEKAFFEALTKLGIETRVRDLQEFYGGQKKADWDVGIVIDAIKIAPSVDTLVLASGDGDFISLVEYLKNQGKRVEVIAFGRSASGRLKEIADEFVDLEGAPRKYLLKK
;
A
#
# COMPACT_ATOMS: atom_id res chain seq x y z
N MET A 1 -16.88 -8.52 -13.06
CA MET A 1 -16.04 -9.35 -12.16
C MET A 1 -14.68 -9.46 -12.80
N VAL A 2 -13.64 -8.90 -12.19
CA VAL A 2 -12.31 -8.81 -12.83
C VAL A 2 -11.56 -10.12 -12.58
N ILE A 3 -11.24 -10.87 -13.63
CA ILE A 3 -10.65 -12.21 -13.52
C ILE A 3 -9.21 -12.09 -13.01
N LYS A 4 -8.86 -12.75 -11.90
CA LYS A 4 -7.47 -12.90 -11.42
C LYS A 4 -6.94 -14.24 -11.90
N HIS A 5 -5.88 -14.22 -12.70
CA HIS A 5 -5.26 -15.45 -13.21
C HIS A 5 -4.15 -15.89 -12.27
N ILE A 6 -4.18 -17.15 -11.82
CA ILE A 6 -3.24 -17.67 -10.81
C ILE A 6 -1.76 -17.53 -11.21
N GLY A 7 -1.46 -17.58 -12.51
CA GLY A 7 -0.09 -17.43 -13.03
C GLY A 7 0.46 -15.99 -13.00
N GLN A 8 -0.36 -14.97 -12.73
CA GLN A 8 0.07 -13.57 -12.73
C GLN A 8 1.17 -13.32 -11.70
N ARG A 9 2.16 -12.56 -12.11
CA ARG A 9 3.23 -12.04 -11.25
C ARG A 9 2.78 -10.74 -10.61
N VAL A 10 2.80 -10.67 -9.28
CA VAL A 10 2.25 -9.56 -8.51
C VAL A 10 3.35 -8.81 -7.79
N GLY A 11 3.36 -7.48 -7.95
CA GLY A 11 4.10 -6.56 -7.08
C GLY A 11 3.14 -5.85 -6.13
N VAL A 12 3.52 -5.71 -4.86
CA VAL A 12 2.68 -5.05 -3.84
C VAL A 12 3.40 -3.84 -3.27
N LEU A 13 2.77 -2.68 -3.30
CA LEU A 13 3.28 -1.42 -2.74
C LEU A 13 2.35 -0.97 -1.62
N ILE A 14 2.85 -0.92 -0.39
CA ILE A 14 2.02 -0.64 0.80
C ILE A 14 2.42 0.70 1.39
N ASP A 15 1.55 1.69 1.23
CA ASP A 15 1.64 2.96 1.93
C ASP A 15 1.14 2.77 3.37
N VAL A 16 2.07 2.49 4.27
CA VAL A 16 1.74 2.16 5.66
C VAL A 16 1.14 3.36 6.36
N GLN A 17 1.60 4.57 6.07
CA GLN A 17 1.09 5.78 6.71
C GLN A 17 -0.36 6.04 6.29
N ASN A 18 -0.66 6.03 4.99
CA ASN A 18 -2.01 6.25 4.50
C ASN A 18 -3.00 5.25 5.12
N LEU A 19 -2.69 3.94 5.07
CA LEU A 19 -3.56 2.92 5.65
C LEU A 19 -3.69 3.03 7.17
N TYR A 20 -2.61 3.34 7.88
CA TYR A 20 -2.64 3.51 9.33
C TYR A 20 -3.48 4.71 9.75
N HIS A 21 -3.33 5.86 9.08
CA HIS A 21 -4.13 7.05 9.34
C HIS A 21 -5.60 6.80 9.06
N SER A 22 -5.94 6.15 7.95
CA SER A 22 -7.33 5.78 7.64
C SER A 22 -7.93 4.83 8.68
N ALA A 23 -7.22 3.75 9.06
CA ALA A 23 -7.70 2.82 10.08
C ALA A 23 -7.88 3.48 11.46
N LYS A 24 -6.95 4.35 11.85
CA LYS A 24 -7.02 5.07 13.11
C LYS A 24 -8.20 6.06 13.14
N ASN A 25 -8.38 6.83 12.08
CA ASN A 25 -9.41 7.87 12.03
C ASN A 25 -10.82 7.28 11.86
N LEU A 26 -10.98 6.23 11.05
CA LEU A 26 -12.28 5.63 10.77
C LEU A 26 -12.72 4.60 11.82
N TYR A 27 -11.76 3.91 12.46
CA TYR A 27 -12.04 2.75 13.31
C TYR A 27 -11.30 2.72 14.65
N ASN A 28 -10.41 3.68 14.93
CA ASN A 28 -9.53 3.69 16.10
C ASN A 28 -8.76 2.36 16.31
N ALA A 29 -8.37 1.72 15.20
CA ALA A 29 -7.79 0.38 15.16
C ALA A 29 -6.45 0.37 14.39
N ARG A 30 -5.70 -0.74 14.52
CA ARG A 30 -4.47 -0.97 13.76
C ARG A 30 -4.74 -1.84 12.54
N VAL A 31 -3.95 -1.67 11.50
CA VAL A 31 -4.07 -2.43 10.24
C VAL A 31 -3.44 -3.82 10.37
N ASN A 32 -4.11 -4.83 9.83
CA ASN A 32 -3.60 -6.20 9.73
C ASN A 32 -2.91 -6.42 8.37
N PHE A 33 -1.62 -6.04 8.28
CA PHE A 33 -0.85 -6.13 7.02
C PHE A 33 -0.67 -7.56 6.49
N ARG A 34 -0.77 -8.59 7.35
CA ARG A 34 -0.76 -9.99 6.92
C ARG A 34 -1.96 -10.29 6.02
N GLU A 35 -3.16 -9.88 6.44
CA GLU A 35 -4.37 -10.13 5.68
C GLU A 35 -4.46 -9.23 4.43
N ILE A 36 -3.91 -8.02 4.49
CA ILE A 36 -3.75 -7.16 3.31
C ILE A 36 -2.82 -7.82 2.29
N LEU A 37 -1.65 -8.33 2.70
CA LEU A 37 -0.73 -8.99 1.78
C LEU A 37 -1.38 -10.23 1.13
N LYS A 38 -2.07 -11.07 1.93
CA LYS A 38 -2.81 -12.22 1.39
C LYS A 38 -3.87 -11.80 0.38
N LEU A 39 -4.63 -10.74 0.67
CA LEU A 39 -5.62 -10.19 -0.24
C LEU A 39 -4.99 -9.65 -1.52
N ALA A 40 -3.90 -8.90 -1.41
CA ALA A 40 -3.17 -8.36 -2.56
C ALA A 40 -2.66 -9.48 -3.48
N VAL A 41 -2.09 -10.53 -2.90
CA VAL A 41 -1.56 -11.66 -3.67
C VAL A 41 -2.68 -12.51 -4.26
N SER A 42 -3.73 -12.84 -3.50
CA SER A 42 -4.88 -13.63 -3.97
C SER A 42 -4.45 -14.92 -4.71
N GLU A 43 -3.57 -15.71 -4.10
CA GLU A 43 -3.03 -16.98 -4.65
C GLU A 43 -2.17 -16.87 -5.91
N ARG A 44 -1.83 -15.65 -6.34
CA ARG A 44 -0.94 -15.38 -7.47
C ARG A 44 0.54 -15.43 -7.08
N ASN A 45 1.42 -15.33 -8.06
CA ASN A 45 2.87 -15.36 -7.84
C ASN A 45 3.38 -14.02 -7.32
N LEU A 46 3.61 -13.90 -6.01
CA LEU A 46 4.24 -12.71 -5.42
C LEU A 46 5.70 -12.58 -5.87
N ILE A 47 6.04 -11.48 -6.55
CA ILE A 47 7.41 -11.17 -6.95
C ILE A 47 8.13 -10.36 -5.88
N ARG A 48 7.54 -9.23 -5.46
CA ARG A 48 8.02 -8.40 -4.35
C ARG A 48 6.88 -7.68 -3.65
N ALA A 49 7.06 -7.42 -2.37
CA ALA A 49 6.18 -6.58 -1.57
C ALA A 49 7.02 -5.53 -0.84
N PHE A 50 6.71 -4.25 -1.04
CA PHE A 50 7.35 -3.13 -0.36
C PHE A 50 6.37 -2.50 0.64
N ALA A 51 6.81 -2.30 1.88
CA ALA A 51 6.13 -1.46 2.86
C ALA A 51 6.92 -0.18 3.10
N TYR A 52 6.28 0.94 2.84
CA TYR A 52 6.86 2.26 2.96
C TYR A 52 6.55 2.81 4.35
N VAL A 53 7.57 2.86 5.19
CA VAL A 53 7.45 3.16 6.62
C VAL A 53 8.31 4.36 7.02
N VAL A 54 7.89 5.02 8.09
CA VAL A 54 8.60 6.16 8.65
C VAL A 54 9.13 5.79 10.02
N ARG A 55 10.42 6.06 10.24
CA ARG A 55 11.09 5.86 11.52
C ARG A 55 11.04 7.16 12.31
N THR A 56 10.58 7.08 13.56
CA THR A 56 10.64 8.20 14.50
C THR A 56 11.90 8.13 15.35
N LYS A 57 12.22 9.22 16.05
CA LYS A 57 13.40 9.30 16.93
C LYS A 57 13.32 8.37 18.15
N THR A 58 12.12 7.94 18.56
CA THR A 58 11.93 7.06 19.72
C THR A 58 12.24 5.59 19.40
N GLY A 59 12.15 5.19 18.13
CA GLY A 59 12.46 3.83 17.68
C GLY A 59 11.43 2.78 18.06
N GLU A 60 10.25 3.19 18.54
CA GLU A 60 9.15 2.30 18.96
C GLU A 60 8.62 1.43 17.80
N GLU A 61 8.89 1.80 16.54
CA GLU A 61 8.42 1.08 15.36
C GLU A 61 9.27 -0.16 15.02
N LYS A 62 10.39 -0.40 15.69
CA LYS A 62 11.32 -1.49 15.34
C LYS A 62 10.64 -2.86 15.32
N ALA A 63 9.86 -3.18 16.35
CA ALA A 63 9.13 -4.46 16.42
C ALA A 63 8.10 -4.60 15.29
N PHE A 64 7.51 -3.48 14.86
CA PHE A 64 6.57 -3.45 13.74
C PHE A 64 7.29 -3.71 12.41
N PHE A 65 8.46 -3.10 12.18
CA PHE A 65 9.25 -3.36 10.96
C PHE A 65 9.71 -4.82 10.90
N GLU A 66 10.17 -5.39 12.01
CA GLU A 66 10.54 -6.81 12.09
C GLU A 66 9.35 -7.73 11.78
N ALA A 67 8.14 -7.37 12.24
CA ALA A 67 6.93 -8.12 11.92
C ALA A 67 6.62 -8.09 10.43
N LEU A 68 6.79 -6.94 9.74
CA LEU A 68 6.62 -6.84 8.29
C LEU A 68 7.64 -7.70 7.54
N THR A 69 8.91 -7.65 7.93
CA THR A 69 9.97 -8.47 7.31
C THR A 69 9.69 -9.97 7.48
N LYS A 70 9.20 -10.41 8.65
CA LYS A 70 8.78 -11.81 8.88
C LYS A 70 7.60 -12.25 8.01
N LEU A 71 6.81 -11.31 7.48
CA LEU A 71 5.75 -11.59 6.51
C LEU A 71 6.28 -11.67 5.06
N GLY A 72 7.58 -11.46 4.84
CA GLY A 72 8.17 -11.38 3.50
C GLY A 72 7.97 -10.01 2.83
N ILE A 73 7.66 -8.97 3.62
CA ILE A 73 7.50 -7.60 3.12
C ILE A 73 8.81 -6.84 3.35
N GLU A 74 9.39 -6.33 2.27
CA GLU A 74 10.60 -5.52 2.28
C GLU A 74 10.27 -4.10 2.77
N THR A 75 10.91 -3.64 3.84
CA THR A 75 10.65 -2.32 4.42
C THR A 75 11.50 -1.24 3.75
N ARG A 76 10.86 -0.22 3.18
CA ARG A 76 11.48 1.03 2.76
C ARG A 76 11.35 2.04 3.90
N VAL A 77 12.45 2.41 4.53
CA VAL A 77 12.46 3.25 5.74
C VAL A 77 12.92 4.67 5.41
N ARG A 78 12.11 5.67 5.80
CA ARG A 78 12.44 7.10 5.71
C ARG A 78 12.46 7.67 7.12
N ASP A 79 13.48 8.47 7.43
CA ASP A 79 13.53 9.17 8.70
C ASP A 79 12.59 10.37 8.69
N LEU A 80 11.86 10.58 9.79
CA LEU A 80 11.01 11.74 9.95
C LEU A 80 11.85 13.03 9.87
N GLN A 81 11.67 13.80 8.80
CA GLN A 81 12.37 15.07 8.63
C GLN A 81 11.60 16.20 9.30
N GLU A 82 12.30 16.93 10.18
CA GLU A 82 11.82 18.16 10.80
C GLU A 82 12.44 19.34 10.05
N PHE A 83 11.62 20.11 9.34
CA PHE A 83 12.05 21.28 8.58
C PHE A 83 12.12 22.52 9.48
N TYR A 84 12.96 23.49 9.10
CA TYR A 84 12.98 24.82 9.72
C TYR A 84 11.57 25.43 9.64
N GLY A 85 10.96 25.69 10.79
CA GLY A 85 9.55 26.09 10.92
C GLY A 85 8.63 25.04 11.56
N GLY A 86 9.15 23.87 11.96
CA GLY A 86 8.41 22.87 12.74
C GLY A 86 7.52 21.95 11.89
N GLN A 87 7.48 22.13 10.56
CA GLN A 87 6.80 21.20 9.67
C GLN A 87 7.54 19.85 9.64
N LYS A 88 6.75 18.78 9.79
CA LYS A 88 7.21 17.40 9.69
C LYS A 88 6.71 16.83 8.37
N LYS A 89 7.61 16.43 7.47
CA LYS A 89 7.25 15.70 6.25
C LYS A 89 7.99 14.38 6.21
N ALA A 90 7.25 13.33 5.89
CA ALA A 90 7.80 12.01 5.64
C ALA A 90 6.88 11.19 4.73
N ASP A 91 6.21 11.85 3.76
CA ASP A 91 5.47 11.12 2.73
C ASP A 91 6.40 10.23 1.92
N TRP A 92 5.84 9.21 1.28
CA TRP A 92 6.58 8.25 0.48
C TRP A 92 6.24 8.32 -1.00
N ASP A 93 5.43 9.28 -1.41
CA ASP A 93 4.74 9.29 -2.70
C ASP A 93 5.71 9.15 -3.87
N VAL A 94 6.74 9.99 -3.90
CA VAL A 94 7.79 9.93 -4.92
C VAL A 94 8.54 8.59 -4.89
N GLY A 95 8.85 8.07 -3.69
CA GLY A 95 9.54 6.80 -3.56
C GLY A 95 8.70 5.62 -4.05
N ILE A 96 7.40 5.62 -3.72
CA ILE A 96 6.42 4.65 -4.20
C ILE A 96 6.33 4.69 -5.72
N VAL A 97 6.20 5.87 -6.32
CA VAL A 97 6.15 6.06 -7.78
C VAL A 97 7.40 5.49 -8.45
N ILE A 98 8.59 5.83 -7.96
CA ILE A 98 9.85 5.37 -8.54
C ILE A 98 9.98 3.85 -8.46
N ASP A 99 9.69 3.25 -7.30
CA ASP A 99 9.78 1.80 -7.13
C ASP A 99 8.71 1.07 -7.95
N ALA A 100 7.51 1.64 -8.10
CA ALA A 100 6.45 1.12 -8.97
C ALA A 100 6.89 1.04 -10.43
N ILE A 101 7.50 2.10 -10.95
CA ILE A 101 8.01 2.15 -12.33
C ILE A 101 9.15 1.13 -12.51
N LYS A 102 10.05 1.00 -11.53
CA LYS A 102 11.18 0.06 -11.59
C LYS A 102 10.73 -1.41 -11.57
N ILE A 103 9.74 -1.75 -10.75
CA ILE A 103 9.24 -3.13 -10.67
C ILE A 103 8.30 -3.50 -11.82
N ALA A 104 7.62 -2.52 -12.43
CA ALA A 104 6.61 -2.76 -13.46
C ALA A 104 7.04 -3.78 -14.54
N PRO A 105 8.26 -3.75 -15.12
CA PRO A 105 8.66 -4.74 -16.13
C PRO A 105 8.67 -6.19 -15.64
N SER A 106 8.83 -6.41 -14.33
CA SER A 106 8.95 -7.75 -13.71
C SER A 106 7.61 -8.35 -13.27
N VAL A 107 6.52 -7.59 -13.34
CA VAL A 107 5.19 -7.99 -12.85
C VAL A 107 4.13 -7.80 -13.92
N ASP A 108 3.04 -8.53 -13.78
CA ASP A 108 1.85 -8.42 -14.64
C ASP A 108 0.78 -7.56 -13.95
N THR A 109 0.74 -7.60 -12.62
CA THR A 109 -0.17 -6.82 -11.78
C THR A 109 0.60 -6.08 -10.69
N LEU A 110 0.25 -4.81 -10.50
CA LEU A 110 0.74 -3.99 -9.40
C LEU A 110 -0.42 -3.65 -8.47
N VAL A 111 -0.28 -4.01 -7.20
CA VAL A 111 -1.25 -3.70 -6.15
C VAL A 111 -0.74 -2.52 -5.34
N LEU A 112 -1.45 -1.41 -5.39
CA LEU A 112 -1.20 -0.23 -4.58
C LEU A 112 -2.14 -0.24 -3.37
N ALA A 113 -1.59 -0.47 -2.19
CA ALA A 113 -2.34 -0.39 -0.94
C ALA A 113 -2.23 1.04 -0.37
N SER A 114 -2.95 1.98 -0.99
CA SER A 114 -3.12 3.37 -0.59
C SER A 114 -4.42 3.93 -1.15
N GLY A 115 -5.06 4.85 -0.42
CA GLY A 115 -6.22 5.60 -0.91
C GLY A 115 -5.88 6.96 -1.51
N ASP A 116 -4.60 7.32 -1.58
CA ASP A 116 -4.15 8.67 -1.95
C ASP A 116 -4.39 9.00 -3.43
N GLY A 117 -5.00 10.15 -3.69
CA GLY A 117 -5.26 10.65 -5.04
C GLY A 117 -3.99 11.05 -5.80
N ASP A 118 -2.89 11.33 -5.11
CA ASP A 118 -1.63 11.74 -5.75
C ASP A 118 -1.02 10.61 -6.61
N PHE A 119 -1.47 9.36 -6.43
CA PHE A 119 -1.08 8.23 -7.27
C PHE A 119 -1.89 8.08 -8.57
N ILE A 120 -2.85 8.96 -8.87
CA ILE A 120 -3.66 8.87 -10.10
C ILE A 120 -2.78 8.77 -11.35
N SER A 121 -1.79 9.66 -11.49
CA SER A 121 -0.90 9.66 -12.65
C SER A 121 -0.03 8.40 -12.72
N LEU A 122 0.33 7.81 -11.57
CA LEU A 122 1.05 6.53 -11.54
C LEU A 122 0.17 5.39 -12.07
N VAL A 123 -1.11 5.34 -11.64
CA VAL A 123 -2.05 4.30 -12.11
C VAL A 123 -2.26 4.40 -13.62
N GLU A 124 -2.50 5.60 -14.14
CA GLU A 124 -2.65 5.82 -15.58
C GLU A 124 -1.38 5.43 -16.35
N TYR A 125 -0.20 5.82 -15.86
CA TYR A 125 1.08 5.45 -16.46
C TYR A 125 1.27 3.92 -16.52
N LEU A 126 1.06 3.21 -15.41
CA LEU A 126 1.24 1.75 -15.34
C LEU A 126 0.26 1.02 -16.26
N LYS A 127 -1.00 1.48 -16.34
CA LYS A 127 -1.99 0.93 -17.26
C LYS A 127 -1.59 1.13 -18.72
N ASN A 128 -1.05 2.30 -19.06
CA ASN A 128 -0.50 2.55 -20.40
C ASN A 128 0.72 1.66 -20.74
N GLN A 129 1.42 1.13 -19.73
CA GLN A 129 2.47 0.11 -19.89
C GLN A 129 1.91 -1.33 -19.92
N GLY A 130 0.60 -1.50 -20.06
CA GLY A 130 -0.07 -2.80 -20.11
C GLY A 130 -0.11 -3.54 -18.77
N LYS A 131 0.11 -2.84 -17.65
CA LYS A 131 0.02 -3.44 -16.32
C LYS A 131 -1.41 -3.34 -15.81
N ARG A 132 -1.86 -4.43 -15.17
CA ARG A 132 -3.06 -4.36 -14.32
C ARG A 132 -2.72 -3.62 -13.03
N VAL A 133 -3.55 -2.67 -12.64
CA VAL A 133 -3.38 -1.93 -11.40
C VAL A 133 -4.58 -2.14 -10.49
N GLU A 134 -4.32 -2.72 -9.32
CA GLU A 134 -5.32 -2.94 -8.28
C GLU A 134 -5.05 -1.99 -7.12
N VAL A 135 -6.09 -1.41 -6.54
CA VAL A 135 -5.98 -0.50 -5.40
C VAL A 135 -6.67 -1.12 -4.20
N ILE A 136 -6.00 -1.11 -3.05
CA ILE A 136 -6.55 -1.59 -1.76
C ILE A 136 -6.55 -0.43 -0.77
N ALA A 137 -7.73 -0.02 -0.31
CA ALA A 137 -7.84 1.06 0.66
C ALA A 137 -9.14 0.97 1.47
N PHE A 138 -9.30 1.84 2.47
CA PHE A 138 -10.59 2.09 3.10
C PHE A 138 -11.40 3.04 2.23
N GLY A 139 -12.55 2.57 1.73
CA GLY A 139 -13.36 3.26 0.75
C GLY A 139 -13.65 4.72 1.10
N ARG A 140 -14.04 5.03 2.33
CA ARG A 140 -14.39 6.40 2.74
C ARG A 140 -13.21 7.37 2.75
N SER A 141 -11.98 6.88 2.90
CA SER A 141 -10.77 7.72 2.86
C SER A 141 -10.11 7.79 1.49
N ALA A 142 -10.53 6.96 0.54
CA ALA A 142 -9.87 6.85 -0.75
C ALA A 142 -10.44 7.84 -1.78
N SER A 143 -9.55 8.41 -2.60
CA SER A 143 -9.92 9.28 -3.72
C SER A 143 -10.93 8.61 -4.66
N GLY A 144 -12.03 9.30 -4.96
CA GLY A 144 -13.05 8.80 -5.88
C GLY A 144 -12.48 8.50 -7.27
N ARG A 145 -11.63 9.39 -7.78
CA ARG A 145 -10.98 9.21 -9.08
C ARG A 145 -10.05 8.00 -9.10
N LEU A 146 -9.33 7.74 -8.01
CA LEU A 146 -8.47 6.56 -7.90
C LEU A 146 -9.28 5.25 -7.99
N LYS A 147 -10.47 5.21 -7.39
CA LYS A 147 -11.39 4.05 -7.48
C LYS A 147 -11.89 3.83 -8.91
N GLU A 148 -12.14 4.91 -9.65
CA GLU A 148 -12.65 4.84 -11.02
C GLU A 148 -11.60 4.34 -12.01
N ILE A 149 -10.34 4.76 -11.87
CA ILE A 149 -9.30 4.46 -12.85
C ILE A 149 -8.58 3.13 -12.61
N ALA A 150 -8.59 2.62 -11.37
CA ALA A 150 -8.02 1.32 -11.04
C ALA A 150 -8.76 0.22 -11.81
N ASP A 151 -8.04 -0.83 -12.21
CA ASP A 151 -8.69 -2.00 -12.83
C ASP A 151 -9.55 -2.74 -11.82
N GLU A 152 -9.17 -2.68 -10.54
CA GLU A 152 -9.93 -3.21 -9.41
C GLU A 152 -9.68 -2.34 -8.18
N PHE A 153 -10.74 -1.89 -7.53
CA PHE A 153 -10.66 -1.27 -6.21
C PHE A 153 -11.22 -2.24 -5.16
N VAL A 154 -10.39 -2.62 -4.20
CA VAL A 154 -10.77 -3.52 -3.10
C VAL A 154 -10.96 -2.70 -1.83
N ASP A 155 -12.22 -2.60 -1.42
CA ASP A 155 -12.58 -1.87 -0.20
C ASP A 155 -12.39 -2.73 1.05
N LEU A 156 -11.47 -2.30 1.92
CA LEU A 156 -11.21 -2.95 3.22
C LEU A 156 -12.41 -2.83 4.17
N GLU A 157 -13.31 -1.88 3.95
CA GLU A 157 -14.53 -1.72 4.77
C GLU A 157 -15.55 -2.83 4.56
N GLY A 158 -15.42 -3.64 3.50
CA GLY A 158 -16.28 -4.82 3.29
C GLY A 158 -16.07 -5.94 4.31
N ALA A 159 -14.88 -6.00 4.95
CA ALA A 159 -14.58 -7.00 5.98
C ALA A 159 -13.62 -6.45 7.06
N PRO A 160 -14.01 -5.42 7.83
CA PRO A 160 -13.11 -4.68 8.72
C PRO A 160 -12.53 -5.57 9.82
N ARG A 161 -13.26 -6.57 10.30
CA ARG A 161 -12.78 -7.54 11.31
C ARG A 161 -11.60 -8.38 10.84
N LYS A 162 -11.40 -8.53 9.53
CA LYS A 162 -10.28 -9.27 8.94
C LYS A 162 -9.04 -8.38 8.80
N TYR A 163 -9.25 -7.14 8.37
CA TYR A 163 -8.18 -6.21 8.01
C TYR A 163 -7.77 -5.25 9.13
N LEU A 164 -8.49 -5.25 10.25
CA LEU A 164 -8.17 -4.48 11.44
C LEU A 164 -7.85 -5.41 12.61
N LEU A 165 -6.81 -5.09 13.35
CA LEU A 165 -6.49 -5.70 14.64
C LEU A 165 -7.29 -4.99 15.73
N LYS A 166 -8.02 -5.77 16.54
CA LYS A 166 -8.66 -5.24 17.75
C LYS A 166 -7.58 -4.79 18.75
N LYS A 167 -7.88 -3.73 19.51
CA LYS A 167 -7.10 -3.38 20.70
C LYS A 167 -7.27 -4.46 21.76
#